data_AF-A0A8J1UFI1-F1
#
_entry.id   AF-A0A8J1UFI1-F1
#
_cell.length_a   1.000
_cell.length_b   1.000
_cell.length_c   1.000
_cell.angle_alpha   90.00
_cell.angle_beta   90.00
_cell.angle_gamma   90.00
#
_symmetry.space_group_name_H-M   'P 1'
#
loop_
_entity.id
_entity.type
_entity.pdbx_description
1 polymer ?
#
loop_
_entity_poly.entity_id
_entity_poly.type
_entity_poly.pdbx_seq_one_letter_code
_entity_poly.pdbx_strand_id
1 'polypeptide(L)'
;KYSLMLDVLEGLRYLQHSFLKWHGNLKSSNCLVDTRFVVKLSDHGLADWRNIRDEKNEDILKLLRDPMMCHKIRPDFDEDVCPPALKEVIGNCWSHIVEKRPSVDEISTCIRKIACNGKKDLNIMDNLLNRMEQYANNLESLVEERTGQYLDEKKRVEDLLYRLLPRSVAKQLQTKGFVEPESYDSVSIYFSDIVGFTSISASSTPLEIVNFLNELYTVFDAIIEHFDVYKVETIGDAYMVVSGLPNRISHNAQEICHMAIALLNISKTFQIKHKPDEKFRIRIGIHTGHCAVGVVGLKMPRYCLFGDTVNTASRMESTGEAMKIHISSETKERIEADSLFITELRSK
;
A
#
# COMPACT_ATOMS: atom_id res chain seq x y z
N LYS A 1 34.90 -21.62 14.62
CA LYS A 1 35.19 -21.98 16.04
C LYS A 1 35.80 -20.81 16.80
N TYR A 2 36.97 -20.28 16.40
CA TYR A 2 37.58 -19.13 17.09
C TYR A 2 36.79 -17.82 16.96
N SER A 3 36.17 -17.53 15.80
CA SER A 3 35.32 -16.34 15.63
C SER A 3 34.12 -16.34 16.59
N LEU A 4 33.37 -17.45 16.70
CA LEU A 4 32.28 -17.58 17.68
C LEU A 4 32.75 -17.37 19.14
N MET A 5 33.98 -17.79 19.49
CA MET A 5 34.55 -17.53 20.82
C MET A 5 34.87 -16.05 21.03
N LEU A 6 35.36 -15.35 19.99
CA LEU A 6 35.62 -13.92 20.05
C LEU A 6 34.32 -13.11 20.18
N ASP A 7 33.26 -13.51 19.47
CA ASP A 7 31.94 -12.88 19.60
C ASP A 7 31.37 -12.99 21.02
N VAL A 8 31.51 -14.18 21.64
CA VAL A 8 31.11 -14.39 23.04
C VAL A 8 31.94 -13.52 24.00
N LEU A 9 33.26 -13.44 23.78
CA LEU A 9 34.14 -12.58 24.60
C LEU A 9 33.80 -11.11 24.46
N GLU A 10 33.47 -10.66 23.25
CA GLU A 10 33.03 -9.29 23.00
C GLU A 10 31.72 -8.97 23.73
N GLY A 11 30.76 -9.89 23.69
CA GLY A 11 29.52 -9.80 24.46
C GLY A 11 29.77 -9.77 25.99
N LEU A 12 30.69 -10.60 26.48
CA LEU A 12 31.08 -10.60 27.90
C LEU A 12 31.79 -9.32 28.31
N ARG A 13 32.66 -8.78 27.44
CA ARG A 13 33.35 -7.50 27.65
C ARG A 13 32.34 -6.35 27.77
N TYR A 14 31.34 -6.33 26.89
CA TYR A 14 30.26 -5.36 26.95
C TYR A 14 29.48 -5.48 28.28
N LEU A 15 29.13 -6.70 28.69
CA LEU A 15 28.42 -6.93 29.96
C LEU A 15 29.24 -6.49 31.18
N GLN A 16 30.56 -6.72 31.19
CA GLN A 16 31.45 -6.32 32.28
C GLN A 16 31.52 -4.80 32.48
N HIS A 17 31.46 -4.04 31.38
CA HIS A 17 31.44 -2.57 31.42
C HIS A 17 30.03 -1.99 31.59
N SER A 18 28.99 -2.82 31.45
CA SER A 18 27.60 -2.42 31.69
C SER A 18 27.22 -2.44 33.18
N PHE A 19 26.03 -1.91 33.50
CA PHE A 19 25.45 -1.96 34.85
C PHE A 19 25.23 -3.40 35.38
N LEU A 20 25.17 -4.40 34.49
CA LEU A 20 24.94 -5.80 34.86
C LEU A 20 26.20 -6.50 35.38
N LYS A 21 27.39 -6.07 34.94
CA LYS A 21 28.73 -6.61 35.25
C LYS A 21 29.00 -8.08 34.89
N TRP A 22 28.00 -8.96 34.92
CA TRP A 22 28.11 -10.38 34.57
C TRP A 22 26.79 -10.94 34.02
N HIS A 23 26.87 -12.04 33.27
CA HIS A 23 25.70 -12.69 32.68
C HIS A 23 24.92 -13.56 33.70
N GLY A 24 25.63 -14.31 34.52
CA GLY A 24 25.10 -15.12 35.62
C GLY A 24 24.42 -16.46 35.24
N ASN A 25 24.16 -16.73 33.96
CA ASN A 25 23.64 -18.03 33.50
C ASN A 25 24.05 -18.28 32.03
N LEU A 26 25.33 -18.09 31.71
CA LEU A 26 25.82 -18.25 30.35
C LEU A 26 25.83 -19.74 29.96
N LYS A 27 25.02 -20.09 28.96
CA LYS A 27 24.87 -21.45 28.41
C LYS A 27 24.78 -21.36 26.89
N SER A 28 25.03 -22.46 26.19
CA SER A 28 24.94 -22.52 24.72
C SER A 28 23.55 -22.10 24.20
N SER A 29 22.48 -22.38 24.93
CA SER A 29 21.11 -21.94 24.60
C SER A 29 20.93 -20.42 24.56
N ASN A 30 21.81 -19.67 25.24
CA ASN A 30 21.72 -18.22 25.40
C ASN A 30 22.70 -17.48 24.47
N CYS A 31 23.38 -18.23 23.58
CA CYS A 31 24.26 -17.72 22.54
C CYS A 31 23.56 -17.86 21.19
N LEU A 32 22.88 -16.78 20.75
CA LEU A 32 22.11 -16.77 19.51
C LEU A 32 23.01 -16.39 18.33
N VAL A 33 22.83 -17.04 17.18
CA VAL A 33 23.58 -16.73 15.96
C VAL A 33 22.67 -15.97 14.99
N ASP A 34 23.08 -14.80 14.54
CA ASP A 34 22.29 -13.99 13.58
C ASP A 34 22.52 -14.42 12.11
N THR A 35 21.79 -13.80 11.18
CA THR A 35 21.89 -14.07 9.73
C THR A 35 23.28 -13.80 9.14
N ARG A 36 24.16 -13.12 9.90
CA ARG A 36 25.55 -12.81 9.54
C ARG A 36 26.55 -13.71 10.26
N PHE A 37 26.10 -14.83 10.85
CA PHE A 37 26.91 -15.77 11.63
C PHE A 37 27.61 -15.18 12.86
N VAL A 38 27.10 -14.06 13.41
CA VAL A 38 27.63 -13.43 14.63
C VAL A 38 26.92 -13.96 15.86
N VAL A 39 27.66 -14.30 16.91
CA VAL A 39 27.07 -14.71 18.20
C VAL A 39 26.65 -13.49 19.02
N LYS A 40 25.41 -13.49 19.51
CA LYS A 40 24.87 -12.50 20.44
C LYS A 40 24.41 -13.17 21.74
N LEU A 41 24.73 -12.54 22.87
CA LEU A 41 24.35 -13.04 24.19
C LEU A 41 22.94 -12.57 24.56
N SER A 42 22.03 -13.50 24.84
CA SER A 42 20.66 -13.23 25.33
C SER A 42 20.50 -13.56 26.82
N ASP A 43 19.33 -13.28 27.39
CA ASP A 43 18.94 -13.67 28.76
C ASP A 43 19.86 -13.18 29.90
N HIS A 44 20.46 -11.99 29.71
CA HIS A 44 21.19 -11.26 30.72
C HIS A 44 20.26 -10.27 31.47
N GLY A 45 20.44 -10.08 32.79
CA GLY A 45 19.82 -8.96 33.53
C GLY A 45 18.46 -9.14 34.18
N LEU A 46 17.85 -10.34 34.19
CA LEU A 46 16.68 -10.63 35.02
C LEU A 46 17.11 -11.29 36.34
N ALA A 47 17.47 -10.48 37.33
CA ALA A 47 17.77 -10.95 38.68
C ALA A 47 16.49 -11.35 39.45
N ASP A 48 15.38 -10.62 39.27
CA ASP A 48 14.15 -10.77 40.06
C ASP A 48 13.40 -12.10 39.85
N TRP A 49 13.71 -12.85 38.78
CA TRP A 49 13.06 -14.13 38.46
C TRP A 49 13.98 -15.36 38.61
N ARG A 50 15.25 -15.18 39.01
CA ARG A 50 16.15 -16.28 39.33
C ARG A 50 16.03 -16.76 40.78
N ASN A 51 14.95 -16.37 41.48
CA ASN A 51 14.52 -16.94 42.77
C ASN A 51 14.13 -18.42 42.60
N ILE A 52 15.14 -19.27 42.40
CA ILE A 52 15.06 -20.71 42.62
C ILE A 52 15.49 -20.92 44.06
N ARG A 53 14.50 -21.11 44.94
CA ARG A 53 14.53 -21.95 46.15
C ARG A 53 15.81 -21.82 47.02
N ASP A 54 15.67 -21.04 48.08
CA ASP A 54 16.61 -20.77 49.17
C ASP A 54 17.07 -21.98 50.03
N GLU A 55 17.20 -23.19 49.48
CA GLU A 55 17.69 -24.34 50.25
C GLU A 55 19.07 -24.89 49.80
N LYS A 56 19.62 -24.49 48.64
CA LYS A 56 20.89 -25.06 48.11
C LYS A 56 22.10 -24.11 48.06
N ASN A 57 21.93 -22.82 48.36
CA ASN A 57 23.01 -21.84 48.18
C ASN A 57 24.11 -21.93 49.25
N GLU A 58 23.80 -22.37 50.48
CA GLU A 58 24.82 -22.60 51.51
C GLU A 58 25.81 -23.71 51.12
N ASP A 59 25.33 -24.78 50.50
CA ASP A 59 26.16 -25.93 50.13
C ASP A 59 27.10 -25.56 48.97
N ILE A 60 26.65 -24.77 48.01
CA ILE A 60 27.50 -24.27 46.92
C ILE A 60 28.56 -23.30 47.47
N LEU A 61 28.21 -22.42 48.42
CA LEU A 61 29.18 -21.53 49.06
C LEU A 61 30.20 -22.29 49.91
N LYS A 62 29.80 -23.38 50.58
CA LYS A 62 30.70 -24.30 51.30
C LYS A 62 31.62 -25.05 50.33
N LEU A 63 31.10 -25.53 49.19
CA LEU A 63 31.87 -26.20 48.13
C LEU A 63 32.84 -25.27 47.40
N LEU A 64 32.53 -23.98 47.27
CA LEU A 64 33.40 -22.96 46.66
C LEU A 64 34.53 -22.51 47.60
N ARG A 65 34.34 -22.63 48.92
CA ARG A 65 35.37 -22.33 49.93
C ARG A 65 36.38 -23.45 50.13
N ASP A 66 36.02 -24.69 49.79
CA ASP A 66 36.91 -25.85 49.86
C ASP A 66 37.72 -26.01 48.55
N PRO A 67 39.06 -25.83 48.57
CA PRO A 67 39.92 -26.02 47.40
C PRO A 67 39.82 -27.43 46.81
N MET A 68 39.44 -28.44 47.60
CA MET A 68 39.33 -29.81 47.14
C MET A 68 38.00 -30.14 46.46
N MET A 69 36.95 -29.30 46.53
CA MET A 69 35.62 -29.63 45.97
C MET A 69 35.20 -28.78 44.77
N CYS A 70 35.98 -27.76 44.42
CA CYS A 70 35.72 -26.86 43.31
C CYS A 70 35.61 -27.52 41.92
N HIS A 71 36.32 -28.64 41.73
CA HIS A 71 36.41 -29.36 40.45
C HIS A 71 35.07 -30.01 40.08
N LYS A 72 34.20 -30.28 41.07
CA LYS A 72 32.85 -30.86 40.85
C LYS A 72 31.82 -29.85 40.30
N ILE A 73 32.16 -28.57 40.23
CA ILE A 73 31.24 -27.49 39.79
C ILE A 73 31.62 -26.95 38.39
N ARG A 74 32.82 -27.29 37.89
CA ARG A 74 33.28 -26.85 36.57
C ARG A 74 32.73 -27.75 35.46
N PRO A 75 32.44 -27.21 34.27
CA PRO A 75 32.06 -28.04 33.14
C PRO A 75 33.19 -28.99 32.76
N ASP A 76 32.88 -30.26 32.59
CA ASP A 76 33.82 -31.24 32.02
C ASP A 76 34.05 -30.93 30.54
N PHE A 77 35.29 -31.08 30.09
CA PHE A 77 35.64 -31.03 28.68
C PHE A 77 36.58 -32.18 28.32
N ASP A 78 36.48 -32.63 27.08
CA ASP A 78 37.33 -33.70 26.55
C ASP A 78 38.77 -33.21 26.38
N GLU A 79 39.70 -33.78 27.15
CA GLU A 79 41.10 -33.36 27.16
C GLU A 79 41.83 -33.68 25.85
N ASP A 80 41.37 -34.68 25.08
CA ASP A 80 42.02 -35.11 23.85
C ASP A 80 41.64 -34.22 22.64
N VAL A 81 40.54 -33.48 22.75
CA VAL A 81 40.00 -32.64 21.66
C VAL A 81 40.44 -31.17 21.80
N CYS A 82 40.86 -30.75 22.99
CA CYS A 82 41.18 -29.35 23.29
C CYS A 82 42.64 -29.00 22.96
N PRO A 83 42.93 -27.95 22.17
CA PRO A 83 44.30 -27.52 21.91
C PRO A 83 45.07 -27.20 23.21
N PRO A 84 46.37 -27.57 23.34
CA PRO A 84 47.13 -27.37 24.57
C PRO A 84 47.15 -25.92 25.07
N ALA A 85 47.26 -24.96 24.15
CA ALA A 85 47.22 -23.53 24.46
C ALA A 85 45.84 -23.06 24.97
N LEU A 86 44.75 -23.68 24.51
CA LEU A 86 43.41 -23.36 25.00
C LEU A 86 43.17 -24.00 26.38
N LYS A 87 43.74 -25.19 26.62
CA LYS A 87 43.74 -25.85 27.94
C LYS A 87 44.41 -24.98 29.01
N GLU A 88 45.54 -24.36 28.68
CA GLU A 88 46.24 -23.41 29.57
C GLU A 88 45.36 -22.20 29.90
N VAL A 89 44.71 -21.60 28.90
CA VAL A 89 43.80 -20.45 29.10
C VAL A 89 42.60 -20.84 29.97
N ILE A 90 41.98 -22.00 29.73
CA ILE A 90 40.87 -22.51 30.56
C ILE A 90 41.32 -22.72 32.01
N GLY A 91 42.50 -23.32 32.21
CA GLY A 91 43.08 -23.52 33.54
C GLY A 91 43.31 -22.21 34.30
N ASN A 92 43.85 -21.20 33.61
CA ASN A 92 44.06 -19.87 34.18
C ASN A 92 42.74 -19.18 34.56
N CYS A 93 41.70 -19.31 33.73
CA CYS A 93 40.34 -18.82 34.02
C CYS A 93 39.71 -19.50 35.25
N TRP A 94 40.09 -20.75 35.55
CA TRP A 94 39.55 -21.51 36.67
C TRP A 94 40.28 -21.32 38.00
N SER A 95 41.36 -20.53 38.02
CA SER A 95 42.15 -20.24 39.22
C SER A 95 41.31 -19.87 40.44
N HIS A 96 41.70 -20.39 41.62
CA HIS A 96 41.07 -20.08 42.91
C HIS A 96 41.37 -18.66 43.39
N ILE A 97 42.48 -18.10 42.94
CA ILE A 97 42.91 -16.75 43.31
C ILE A 97 42.32 -15.80 42.27
N VAL A 98 41.42 -14.91 42.70
CA VAL A 98 40.72 -13.95 41.82
C VAL A 98 41.71 -13.11 41.02
N GLU A 99 42.78 -12.68 41.64
CA GLU A 99 43.85 -11.85 41.05
C GLU A 99 44.65 -12.58 39.96
N LYS A 100 44.65 -13.92 39.98
CA LYS A 100 45.35 -14.74 38.97
C LYS A 100 44.47 -15.06 37.76
N ARG A 101 43.19 -14.70 37.78
CA ARG A 101 42.30 -14.93 36.63
C ARG A 101 42.57 -13.84 35.58
N PRO A 102 42.76 -14.23 34.31
CA PRO A 102 43.01 -13.26 33.26
C PRO A 102 41.77 -12.40 33.00
N SER A 103 41.99 -11.17 32.56
CA SER A 103 40.91 -10.28 32.11
C SER A 103 40.32 -10.74 30.77
N VAL A 104 39.10 -10.29 30.44
CA VAL A 104 38.47 -10.61 29.15
C VAL A 104 39.33 -10.15 27.96
N ASP A 105 40.06 -9.04 28.11
CA ASP A 105 40.98 -8.51 27.08
C ASP A 105 42.24 -9.39 26.93
N GLU A 106 42.78 -9.90 28.04
CA GLU A 106 43.90 -10.85 28.03
C GLU A 106 43.50 -12.19 27.38
N ILE A 107 42.31 -12.71 27.73
CA ILE A 107 41.75 -13.92 27.12
C ILE A 107 41.55 -13.71 25.62
N SER A 108 40.96 -12.58 25.21
CA SER A 108 40.76 -12.23 23.81
C SER A 108 42.07 -12.15 23.03
N THR A 109 43.12 -11.62 23.66
CA THR A 109 44.46 -11.53 23.06
C THR A 109 45.10 -12.91 22.91
N CYS A 110 44.97 -13.77 23.91
CA CYS A 110 45.45 -15.15 23.85
C CYS A 110 44.72 -15.97 22.78
N ILE A 111 43.38 -15.89 22.71
CA ILE A 111 42.60 -16.59 21.69
C ILE A 111 42.94 -16.10 20.28
N ARG A 112 43.12 -14.79 20.07
CA ARG A 112 43.58 -14.25 18.79
C ARG A 112 44.96 -14.81 18.41
N LYS A 113 45.91 -14.85 19.35
CA LYS A 113 47.25 -15.43 19.12
C LYS A 113 47.18 -16.91 18.73
N ILE A 114 46.35 -17.70 19.43
CA ILE A 114 46.14 -19.14 19.15
C ILE A 114 45.49 -19.34 17.76
N ALA A 115 44.52 -18.50 17.41
CA ALA A 115 43.86 -18.53 16.11
C ALA A 115 44.82 -18.14 14.96
N CYS A 116 45.79 -17.27 15.24
CA CYS A 116 46.75 -16.74 14.27
C CYS A 116 48.02 -17.61 14.06
N ASN A 117 48.07 -18.88 14.49
CA ASN A 117 49.23 -19.77 14.36
C ASN A 117 49.73 -19.96 12.90
N GLY A 118 50.43 -18.96 12.36
CA GLY A 118 51.21 -18.99 11.13
C GLY A 118 50.44 -18.87 9.80
N LYS A 119 49.10 -18.82 9.76
CA LYS A 119 48.37 -18.68 8.49
C LYS A 119 47.52 -17.42 8.44
N LYS A 120 47.70 -16.68 7.34
CA LYS A 120 46.92 -15.53 6.84
C LYS A 120 45.42 -15.83 6.60
N ASP A 121 44.87 -16.92 7.14
CA ASP A 121 43.52 -17.40 6.83
C ASP A 121 42.40 -16.54 7.48
N LEU A 122 42.74 -15.71 8.47
CA LEU A 122 41.83 -14.66 8.98
C LEU A 122 41.49 -13.64 7.88
N ASN A 123 42.46 -13.24 7.04
CA ASN A 123 42.19 -12.35 5.92
C ASN A 123 41.29 -12.99 4.85
N ILE A 124 41.25 -14.32 4.71
CA ILE A 124 40.41 -14.98 3.70
C ILE A 124 38.96 -15.01 4.18
N MET A 125 38.73 -15.39 5.43
CA MET A 125 37.38 -15.40 6.00
C MET A 125 36.84 -13.97 6.15
N ASP A 126 37.65 -13.00 6.54
CA ASP A 126 37.24 -11.59 6.59
C ASP A 126 36.98 -11.02 5.19
N ASN A 127 37.75 -11.40 4.17
CA ASN A 127 37.45 -11.02 2.78
C ASN A 127 36.18 -11.69 2.24
N LEU A 128 35.90 -12.93 2.62
CA LEU A 128 34.65 -13.61 2.26
C LEU A 128 33.45 -12.96 2.96
N LEU A 129 33.58 -12.62 4.24
CA LEU A 129 32.56 -11.91 5.00
C LEU A 129 32.30 -10.52 4.43
N ASN A 130 33.34 -9.74 4.13
CA ASN A 130 33.21 -8.43 3.47
C ASN A 130 32.57 -8.52 2.09
N ARG A 131 32.92 -9.55 1.29
CA ARG A 131 32.25 -9.78 0.00
C ARG A 131 30.79 -10.14 0.19
N MET A 132 30.46 -11.00 1.16
CA MET A 132 29.07 -11.37 1.47
C MET A 132 28.26 -10.18 1.98
N GLU A 133 28.86 -9.30 2.78
CA GLU A 133 28.23 -8.05 3.23
C GLU A 133 27.99 -7.09 2.04
N GLN A 134 28.96 -6.95 1.13
CA GLN A 134 28.77 -6.19 -0.10
C GLN A 134 27.66 -6.79 -0.99
N TYR A 135 27.60 -8.12 -1.12
CA TYR A 135 26.52 -8.78 -1.86
C TYR A 135 25.15 -8.55 -1.19
N ALA A 136 25.08 -8.62 0.14
CA ALA A 136 23.85 -8.38 0.89
C ALA A 136 23.36 -6.94 0.71
N ASN A 137 24.25 -5.95 0.87
CA ASN A 137 23.91 -4.53 0.69
C ASN A 137 23.50 -4.22 -0.76
N ASN A 138 24.19 -4.80 -1.74
CA ASN A 138 23.84 -4.63 -3.15
C ASN A 138 22.48 -5.27 -3.47
N LEU A 139 22.20 -6.44 -2.90
CA LEU A 139 20.89 -7.10 -3.04
C LEU A 139 19.78 -6.28 -2.40
N GLU A 140 20.01 -5.75 -1.20
CA GLU A 140 19.05 -4.89 -0.50
C GLU A 140 18.73 -3.64 -1.32
N SER A 141 19.76 -2.94 -1.80
CA SER A 141 19.59 -1.78 -2.67
C SER A 141 18.88 -2.12 -3.99
N LEU A 142 19.20 -3.26 -4.61
CA LEU A 142 18.51 -3.71 -5.82
C LEU A 142 17.05 -4.08 -5.55
N VAL A 143 16.76 -4.73 -4.42
CA VAL A 143 15.39 -5.05 -4.01
C VAL A 143 14.61 -3.77 -3.76
N GLU A 144 15.17 -2.79 -3.07
CA GLU A 144 14.55 -1.48 -2.86
C GLU A 144 14.25 -0.78 -4.18
N GLU A 145 15.22 -0.72 -5.11
CA GLU A 145 15.04 -0.12 -6.43
C GLU A 145 13.92 -0.82 -7.22
N ARG A 146 13.95 -2.16 -7.29
CA ARG A 146 12.94 -2.95 -8.00
C ARG A 146 11.56 -2.83 -7.37
N THR A 147 11.50 -2.79 -6.04
CA THR A 147 10.24 -2.60 -5.32
C THR A 147 9.67 -1.20 -5.59
N GLY A 148 10.53 -0.17 -5.65
CA GLY A 148 10.15 1.18 -6.05
C GLY A 148 9.58 1.23 -7.47
N GLN A 149 10.29 0.67 -8.45
CA GLN A 149 9.82 0.60 -9.84
C GLN A 149 8.49 -0.12 -9.97
N TYR A 150 8.33 -1.25 -9.27
CA TYR A 150 7.08 -2.01 -9.24
C TYR A 150 5.92 -1.18 -8.67
N LEU A 151 6.14 -0.44 -7.58
CA LEU A 151 5.13 0.42 -6.98
C LEU A 151 4.71 1.56 -7.92
N ASP A 152 5.67 2.19 -8.61
CA ASP A 152 5.38 3.24 -9.58
C ASP A 152 4.59 2.73 -10.79
N GLU A 153 4.98 1.57 -11.31
CA GLU A 153 4.28 0.94 -12.44
C GLU A 153 2.87 0.47 -12.04
N LYS A 154 2.74 -0.12 -10.85
CA LYS A 154 1.44 -0.48 -10.27
C LYS A 154 0.53 0.75 -10.15
N LYS A 155 1.06 1.87 -9.65
CA LYS A 155 0.30 3.12 -9.52
C LYS A 155 -0.19 3.64 -10.87
N ARG A 156 0.67 3.63 -11.91
CA ARG A 156 0.27 4.04 -13.27
C ARG A 156 -0.87 3.17 -13.82
N VAL A 157 -0.80 1.86 -13.62
CA VAL A 157 -1.85 0.92 -14.05
C VAL A 157 -3.17 1.18 -13.30
N GLU A 158 -3.10 1.41 -11.99
CA GLU A 158 -4.27 1.75 -11.16
C GLU A 158 -4.91 3.07 -11.60
N ASP A 159 -4.12 4.11 -11.83
CA ASP A 159 -4.60 5.42 -12.29
C ASP A 159 -5.28 5.32 -13.66
N LEU A 160 -4.75 4.52 -14.58
CA LEU A 160 -5.38 4.25 -15.87
C LEU A 160 -6.71 3.49 -15.71
N LEU A 161 -6.75 2.48 -14.84
CA LEU A 161 -7.96 1.71 -14.58
C LEU A 161 -9.06 2.60 -13.97
N TYR A 162 -8.69 3.51 -13.06
CA TYR A 162 -9.64 4.44 -12.42
C TYR A 162 -10.15 5.54 -13.36
N ARG A 163 -9.50 5.77 -14.50
CA ARG A 163 -10.05 6.63 -15.58
C ARG A 163 -11.13 5.92 -16.39
N LEU A 164 -11.11 4.58 -16.43
CA LEU A 164 -12.07 3.77 -17.21
C LEU A 164 -13.24 3.28 -16.35
N LEU A 165 -13.01 3.02 -15.07
CA LEU A 165 -13.99 2.43 -14.16
C LEU A 165 -13.97 3.14 -12.81
N PRO A 166 -15.12 3.21 -12.11
CA PRO A 166 -15.16 3.71 -10.74
C PRO A 166 -14.23 2.92 -9.81
N ARG A 167 -13.62 3.59 -8.83
CA ARG A 167 -12.63 2.98 -7.92
C ARG A 167 -13.15 1.73 -7.19
N SER A 168 -14.41 1.74 -6.74
CA SER A 168 -15.05 0.60 -6.07
C SER A 168 -15.16 -0.61 -6.99
N VAL A 169 -15.62 -0.40 -8.22
CA VAL A 169 -15.78 -1.41 -9.27
C VAL A 169 -14.42 -1.96 -9.71
N ALA A 170 -13.44 -1.08 -9.93
CA ALA A 170 -12.08 -1.46 -10.30
C ALA A 170 -11.40 -2.35 -9.23
N LYS A 171 -11.55 -2.02 -7.94
CA LYS A 171 -11.02 -2.85 -6.84
C LYS A 171 -11.68 -4.23 -6.79
N GLN A 172 -13.00 -4.30 -6.99
CA GLN A 172 -13.71 -5.57 -7.05
C GLN A 172 -13.23 -6.42 -8.23
N LEU A 173 -13.05 -5.82 -9.41
CA LEU A 173 -12.53 -6.49 -10.60
C LEU A 173 -11.11 -7.02 -10.38
N GLN A 174 -10.23 -6.24 -9.76
CA GLN A 174 -8.87 -6.68 -9.41
C GLN A 174 -8.84 -7.83 -8.39
N THR A 175 -9.77 -7.85 -7.44
CA THR A 175 -9.78 -8.85 -6.35
C THR A 175 -10.48 -10.15 -6.75
N LYS A 176 -11.64 -10.05 -7.39
CA LYS A 176 -12.51 -11.21 -7.71
C LYS A 176 -12.39 -11.66 -9.17
N GLY A 177 -11.85 -10.83 -10.06
CA GLY A 177 -11.80 -11.08 -11.50
C GLY A 177 -13.11 -10.78 -12.25
N PHE A 178 -14.21 -10.51 -11.53
CA PHE A 178 -15.51 -10.12 -12.08
C PHE A 178 -16.24 -9.19 -11.11
N VAL A 179 -17.26 -8.50 -11.62
CA VAL A 179 -18.16 -7.63 -10.84
C VAL A 179 -19.57 -8.15 -11.01
N GLU A 180 -20.24 -8.46 -9.92
CA GLU A 180 -21.64 -8.92 -9.94
C GLU A 180 -22.56 -7.75 -10.32
N PRO A 181 -23.60 -7.98 -11.14
CA PRO A 181 -24.61 -6.97 -11.40
C PRO A 181 -25.33 -6.57 -10.11
N GLU A 182 -25.57 -5.27 -9.94
CA GLU A 182 -26.23 -4.70 -8.77
C GLU A 182 -27.46 -3.89 -9.21
N SER A 183 -28.55 -4.01 -8.45
CA SER A 183 -29.77 -3.22 -8.67
C SER A 183 -29.76 -1.98 -7.77
N TYR A 184 -30.09 -0.84 -8.33
CA TYR A 184 -30.20 0.43 -7.65
C TYR A 184 -31.63 0.94 -7.75
N ASP A 185 -32.24 1.23 -6.61
CA ASP A 185 -33.66 1.60 -6.53
C ASP A 185 -33.92 3.02 -7.05
N SER A 186 -32.91 3.88 -6.94
CA SER A 186 -33.03 5.27 -7.35
C SER A 186 -31.68 5.80 -7.82
N VAL A 187 -31.61 6.09 -9.11
CA VAL A 187 -30.51 6.81 -9.76
C VAL A 187 -31.10 7.93 -10.59
N SER A 188 -30.34 9.01 -10.77
CA SER A 188 -30.73 10.09 -11.67
C SER A 188 -29.82 10.05 -12.88
N ILE A 189 -30.39 10.11 -14.07
CA ILE A 189 -29.66 10.02 -15.35
C ILE A 189 -29.86 11.34 -16.10
N TYR A 190 -28.74 11.92 -16.50
CA TYR A 190 -28.64 13.07 -17.39
C TYR A 190 -28.27 12.59 -18.80
N PHE A 191 -29.02 13.05 -19.78
CA PHE A 191 -28.71 12.93 -21.21
C PHE A 191 -28.65 14.32 -21.83
N SER A 192 -27.65 14.53 -22.67
CA SER A 192 -27.55 15.71 -23.51
C SER A 192 -27.21 15.35 -24.93
N ASP A 193 -27.72 16.14 -25.87
CA ASP A 193 -27.46 16.00 -27.30
C ASP A 193 -27.18 17.38 -27.92
N ILE A 194 -26.41 17.41 -29.01
CA ILE A 194 -26.05 18.64 -29.71
C ILE A 194 -27.10 18.92 -30.79
N VAL A 195 -27.79 20.04 -30.66
CA VAL A 195 -28.84 20.41 -31.62
C VAL A 195 -28.21 20.72 -32.97
N GLY A 196 -28.61 19.98 -34.01
CA GLY A 196 -28.12 20.18 -35.37
C GLY A 196 -26.75 19.56 -35.65
N PHE A 197 -26.26 18.66 -34.79
CA PHE A 197 -24.96 18.01 -34.98
C PHE A 197 -24.81 17.34 -36.35
N THR A 198 -25.85 16.67 -36.87
CA THR A 198 -25.82 16.07 -38.21
C THR A 198 -25.53 17.11 -39.30
N SER A 199 -26.08 18.32 -39.19
CA SER A 199 -25.84 19.39 -40.15
C SER A 199 -24.44 20.00 -40.00
N ILE A 200 -23.98 20.16 -38.75
CA ILE A 200 -22.63 20.65 -38.44
C ILE A 200 -21.58 19.66 -38.96
N SER A 201 -21.74 18.37 -38.66
CA SER A 201 -20.84 17.30 -39.10
C SER A 201 -20.84 17.09 -40.61
N ALA A 202 -21.98 17.22 -41.29
CA ALA A 202 -22.05 17.13 -42.76
C ALA A 202 -21.33 18.28 -43.47
N SER A 203 -21.17 19.44 -42.82
CA SER A 203 -20.57 20.65 -43.39
C SER A 203 -19.18 20.97 -42.84
N SER A 204 -18.62 20.12 -41.97
CA SER A 204 -17.28 20.28 -41.38
C SER A 204 -16.38 19.11 -41.78
N THR A 205 -15.07 19.31 -41.73
CA THR A 205 -14.14 18.20 -41.89
C THR A 205 -14.16 17.28 -40.65
N PRO A 206 -13.88 15.97 -40.80
CA PRO A 206 -13.82 15.06 -39.65
C PRO A 206 -12.85 15.53 -38.55
N LEU A 207 -11.72 16.13 -38.93
CA LEU A 207 -10.73 16.64 -37.97
C LEU A 207 -11.26 17.83 -37.16
N GLU A 208 -12.01 18.74 -37.79
CA GLU A 208 -12.66 19.86 -37.09
C GLU A 208 -13.72 19.38 -36.11
N ILE A 209 -14.49 18.33 -36.47
CA ILE A 209 -15.49 17.74 -35.58
C ILE A 209 -14.86 17.07 -34.37
N VAL A 210 -13.77 16.31 -34.57
CA VAL A 210 -13.04 15.69 -33.46
C VAL A 210 -12.47 16.75 -32.52
N ASN A 211 -11.86 17.81 -33.05
CA ASN A 211 -11.35 18.91 -32.23
C ASN A 211 -12.46 19.64 -31.47
N PHE A 212 -13.59 19.90 -32.14
CA PHE A 212 -14.76 20.52 -31.51
C PHE A 212 -15.32 19.68 -30.35
N LEU A 213 -15.54 18.37 -30.57
CA LEU A 213 -16.03 17.48 -29.52
C LEU A 213 -15.06 17.36 -28.36
N ASN A 214 -13.75 17.27 -28.63
CA ASN A 214 -12.73 17.22 -27.59
C ASN A 214 -12.72 18.50 -26.75
N GLU A 215 -12.81 19.67 -27.38
CA GLU A 215 -12.87 20.96 -26.66
C GLU A 215 -14.13 21.07 -25.80
N LEU A 216 -15.29 20.70 -26.36
CA LEU A 216 -16.56 20.70 -25.65
C LEU A 216 -16.53 19.77 -24.44
N TYR A 217 -16.12 18.51 -24.63
CA TYR A 217 -16.07 17.53 -23.56
C TYR A 217 -15.00 17.82 -22.52
N THR A 218 -13.89 18.48 -22.89
CA THR A 218 -12.91 18.95 -21.90
C THR A 218 -13.54 19.97 -20.94
N VAL A 219 -14.35 20.89 -21.46
CA VAL A 219 -15.07 21.88 -20.65
C VAL A 219 -16.13 21.22 -19.78
N PHE A 220 -16.88 20.25 -20.33
CA PHE A 220 -17.89 19.52 -19.57
C PHE A 220 -17.27 18.65 -18.48
N ASP A 221 -16.20 17.93 -18.81
CA ASP A 221 -15.47 17.06 -17.88
C ASP A 221 -14.90 17.86 -16.69
N ALA A 222 -14.42 19.09 -16.93
CA ALA A 222 -13.97 20.00 -15.87
C ALA A 222 -15.10 20.47 -14.93
N ILE A 223 -16.34 20.60 -15.44
CA ILE A 223 -17.50 21.00 -14.64
C ILE A 223 -17.99 19.83 -13.79
N ILE A 224 -18.12 18.64 -14.38
CA ILE A 224 -18.65 17.48 -13.66
C ILE A 224 -17.72 16.99 -12.55
N GLU A 225 -16.42 17.31 -12.59
CA GLU A 225 -15.47 17.01 -11.52
C GLU A 225 -15.82 17.68 -10.18
N HIS A 226 -16.66 18.73 -10.20
CA HIS A 226 -17.17 19.40 -9.00
C HIS A 226 -18.45 18.78 -8.42
N PHE A 227 -19.03 17.77 -9.07
CA PHE A 227 -20.28 17.12 -8.66
C PHE A 227 -20.05 15.63 -8.39
N ASP A 228 -20.87 15.03 -7.52
CA ASP A 228 -20.83 13.58 -7.25
C ASP A 228 -21.60 12.81 -8.34
N VAL A 229 -20.96 12.71 -9.50
CA VAL A 229 -21.51 12.10 -10.71
C VAL A 229 -20.50 11.21 -11.43
N TYR A 230 -21.03 10.27 -12.20
CA TYR A 230 -20.26 9.34 -13.02
C TYR A 230 -20.61 9.49 -14.50
N LYS A 231 -19.58 9.73 -15.33
CA LYS A 231 -19.70 9.80 -16.79
C LYS A 231 -19.78 8.40 -17.39
N VAL A 232 -20.80 8.17 -18.21
CA VAL A 232 -21.00 6.89 -18.90
C VAL A 232 -20.51 7.04 -20.35
N GLU A 233 -19.77 6.05 -20.85
CA GLU A 233 -19.37 6.03 -22.26
C GLU A 233 -20.58 5.80 -23.17
N THR A 234 -20.82 6.75 -24.06
CA THR A 234 -21.90 6.72 -25.06
C THR A 234 -21.36 6.72 -26.48
N ILE A 235 -22.23 6.40 -27.43
CA ILE A 235 -21.92 6.43 -28.86
C ILE A 235 -22.40 7.78 -29.42
N GLY A 236 -21.55 8.45 -30.20
CA GLY A 236 -21.92 9.68 -30.92
C GLY A 236 -21.67 10.96 -30.12
N ASP A 237 -22.55 11.95 -30.33
CA ASP A 237 -22.54 13.28 -29.72
C ASP A 237 -23.40 13.37 -28.44
N ALA A 238 -24.01 12.26 -28.04
CA ALA A 238 -24.73 12.18 -26.78
C ALA A 238 -23.76 12.20 -25.59
N TYR A 239 -24.04 13.04 -24.60
CA TYR A 239 -23.28 13.11 -23.34
C TYR A 239 -24.16 12.59 -22.19
N MET A 240 -23.77 11.45 -21.61
CA MET A 240 -24.52 10.78 -20.54
C MET A 240 -23.76 10.81 -19.22
N VAL A 241 -24.46 11.25 -18.18
CA VAL A 241 -23.92 11.34 -16.82
C VAL A 241 -24.95 10.81 -15.84
N VAL A 242 -24.50 10.16 -14.77
CA VAL A 242 -25.39 9.51 -13.80
C VAL A 242 -24.97 9.85 -12.38
N SER A 243 -25.94 10.08 -11.49
CA SER A 243 -25.72 10.28 -10.06
C SER A 243 -26.46 9.22 -9.26
N GLY A 244 -25.93 8.91 -8.07
CA GLY A 244 -26.37 7.79 -7.23
C GLY A 244 -25.69 6.47 -7.56
N LEU A 245 -24.60 6.51 -8.35
CA LEU A 245 -23.76 5.39 -8.75
C LEU A 245 -22.27 5.79 -8.82
N PRO A 246 -21.32 4.90 -8.47
CA PRO A 246 -21.53 3.62 -7.80
C PRO A 246 -21.89 3.77 -6.32
N ASN A 247 -21.72 4.97 -5.76
CA ASN A 247 -22.09 5.25 -4.38
C ASN A 247 -23.56 5.69 -4.34
N ARG A 248 -24.34 5.10 -3.43
CA ARG A 248 -25.76 5.43 -3.26
C ARG A 248 -25.90 6.78 -2.56
N ILE A 249 -26.55 7.72 -3.22
CA ILE A 249 -26.73 9.11 -2.73
C ILE A 249 -28.23 9.41 -2.71
N SER A 250 -28.70 10.00 -1.61
CA SER A 250 -30.13 10.34 -1.43
C SER A 250 -30.56 11.56 -2.26
N HIS A 251 -29.65 12.52 -2.46
CA HIS A 251 -29.87 13.78 -3.19
C HIS A 251 -29.38 13.71 -4.64
N ASN A 252 -29.36 12.52 -5.25
CA ASN A 252 -28.84 12.31 -6.61
C ASN A 252 -29.57 13.15 -7.68
N ALA A 253 -30.85 13.45 -7.48
CA ALA A 253 -31.66 14.23 -8.41
C ALA A 253 -31.28 15.71 -8.37
N GLN A 254 -31.11 16.26 -7.16
CA GLN A 254 -30.66 17.63 -6.93
C GLN A 254 -29.26 17.83 -7.52
N GLU A 255 -28.35 16.90 -7.26
CA GLU A 255 -26.96 16.96 -7.72
C GLU A 255 -26.89 17.05 -9.25
N ILE A 256 -27.63 16.18 -9.95
CA ILE A 256 -27.70 16.20 -11.41
C ILE A 256 -28.39 17.45 -11.95
N CYS A 257 -29.41 17.98 -11.27
CA CYS A 257 -30.08 19.19 -11.71
C CYS A 257 -29.16 20.42 -11.58
N HIS A 258 -28.39 20.54 -10.50
CA HIS A 258 -27.38 21.58 -10.35
C HIS A 258 -26.29 21.48 -11.43
N MET A 259 -25.79 20.27 -11.67
CA MET A 259 -24.83 20.00 -12.75
C MET A 259 -25.41 20.41 -14.12
N ALA A 260 -26.65 20.03 -14.40
CA ALA A 260 -27.33 20.36 -15.66
C ALA A 260 -27.46 21.87 -15.87
N ILE A 261 -27.77 22.63 -14.82
CA ILE A 261 -27.83 24.11 -14.87
C ILE A 261 -26.44 24.69 -15.16
N ALA A 262 -25.39 24.17 -14.52
CA ALA A 262 -24.01 24.62 -14.77
C ALA A 262 -23.58 24.35 -16.22
N LEU A 263 -23.85 23.15 -16.75
CA LEU A 263 -23.60 22.78 -18.14
C LEU A 263 -24.42 23.62 -19.14
N LEU A 264 -25.68 23.92 -18.82
CA LEU A 264 -26.50 24.78 -19.65
C LEU A 264 -25.99 26.23 -19.67
N ASN A 265 -25.42 26.72 -18.56
CA ASN A 265 -24.88 28.08 -18.51
C ASN A 265 -23.56 28.20 -19.28
N ILE A 266 -22.65 27.22 -19.18
CA ILE A 266 -21.40 27.26 -19.95
C ILE A 266 -21.67 27.14 -21.46
N SER A 267 -22.65 26.31 -21.86
CA SER A 267 -22.99 26.11 -23.27
C SER A 267 -23.47 27.40 -23.96
N LYS A 268 -24.05 28.36 -23.22
CA LYS A 268 -24.41 29.69 -23.75
C LYS A 268 -23.20 30.52 -24.19
N THR A 269 -22.05 30.31 -23.55
CA THR A 269 -20.80 31.04 -23.84
C THR A 269 -19.89 30.29 -24.79
N PHE A 270 -20.13 29.00 -25.00
CA PHE A 270 -19.31 28.16 -25.87
C PHE A 270 -19.52 28.52 -27.34
N GLN A 271 -18.43 28.69 -28.08
CA GLN A 271 -18.44 28.97 -29.52
C GLN A 271 -17.64 27.93 -30.29
N ILE A 272 -18.17 27.55 -31.45
CA ILE A 272 -17.52 26.58 -32.33
C ILE A 272 -16.42 27.30 -33.12
N LYS A 273 -15.14 27.04 -32.83
CA LYS A 273 -14.01 27.76 -33.44
C LYS A 273 -14.01 27.79 -34.97
N HIS A 274 -14.39 26.67 -35.59
CA HIS A 274 -14.42 26.53 -37.05
C HIS A 274 -15.72 27.06 -37.68
N LYS A 275 -16.73 27.39 -36.87
CA LYS A 275 -18.04 27.96 -37.28
C LYS A 275 -18.52 29.00 -36.26
N PRO A 276 -17.89 30.18 -36.20
CA PRO A 276 -18.19 31.20 -35.17
C PRO A 276 -19.62 31.78 -35.27
N ASP A 277 -20.24 31.73 -36.46
CA ASP A 277 -21.60 32.24 -36.68
C ASP A 277 -22.69 31.26 -36.21
N GLU A 278 -22.34 29.99 -35.99
CA GLU A 278 -23.28 28.97 -35.56
C GLU A 278 -23.42 28.98 -34.03
N LYS A 279 -24.65 29.17 -33.55
CA LYS A 279 -24.92 29.16 -32.10
C LYS A 279 -24.96 27.73 -31.60
N PHE A 280 -24.00 27.38 -30.73
CA PHE A 280 -24.02 26.11 -30.02
C PHE A 280 -25.26 26.01 -29.12
N ARG A 281 -26.01 24.92 -29.28
CA ARG A 281 -27.22 24.65 -28.49
C ARG A 281 -27.25 23.18 -28.12
N ILE A 282 -27.65 22.92 -26.89
CA ILE A 282 -27.82 21.56 -26.37
C ILE A 282 -29.28 21.33 -26.00
N ARG A 283 -29.72 20.09 -26.14
CA ARG A 283 -30.93 19.57 -25.48
C ARG A 283 -30.51 18.78 -24.26
N ILE A 284 -31.26 18.89 -23.18
CA ILE A 284 -30.99 18.19 -21.94
C ILE A 284 -32.26 17.47 -21.49
N GLY A 285 -32.12 16.19 -21.17
CA GLY A 285 -33.14 15.35 -20.56
C GLY A 285 -32.66 14.74 -19.25
N ILE A 286 -33.51 14.74 -18.23
CA ILE A 286 -33.21 14.13 -16.93
C ILE A 286 -34.37 13.24 -16.52
N HIS A 287 -34.04 12.05 -16.03
CA HIS A 287 -35.01 11.13 -15.43
C HIS A 287 -34.41 10.42 -14.21
N THR A 288 -35.24 10.18 -13.20
CA THR A 288 -34.87 9.49 -11.97
C THR A 288 -35.69 8.22 -11.85
N GLY A 289 -35.03 7.09 -11.64
CA GLY A 289 -35.70 5.78 -11.58
C GLY A 289 -34.77 4.67 -11.12
N HIS A 290 -35.27 3.43 -11.11
CA HIS A 290 -34.47 2.26 -10.75
C HIS A 290 -33.64 1.77 -11.95
N CYS A 291 -32.47 1.21 -11.73
CA CYS A 291 -31.67 0.60 -12.80
C CYS A 291 -30.84 -0.57 -12.29
N ALA A 292 -30.51 -1.49 -13.19
CA ALA A 292 -29.48 -2.49 -12.94
C ALA A 292 -28.16 -2.02 -13.55
N VAL A 293 -27.05 -2.26 -12.86
CA VAL A 293 -25.72 -1.85 -13.32
C VAL A 293 -24.77 -3.04 -13.25
N GLY A 294 -23.89 -3.17 -14.23
CA GLY A 294 -22.92 -4.27 -14.25
C GLY A 294 -21.74 -3.96 -15.16
N VAL A 295 -20.67 -4.75 -15.00
CA VAL A 295 -19.51 -4.67 -15.89
C VAL A 295 -19.70 -5.64 -17.05
N VAL A 296 -19.68 -5.13 -18.27
CA VAL A 296 -19.84 -5.91 -19.51
C VAL A 296 -18.50 -6.00 -20.22
N GLY A 297 -18.15 -7.21 -20.67
CA GLY A 297 -16.95 -7.47 -21.45
C GLY A 297 -15.75 -7.89 -20.60
N LEU A 298 -15.03 -8.92 -21.06
CA LEU A 298 -13.85 -9.46 -20.37
C LEU A 298 -12.56 -8.72 -20.75
N LYS A 299 -12.38 -8.40 -22.03
CA LYS A 299 -11.18 -7.70 -22.54
C LYS A 299 -11.26 -6.18 -22.42
N MET A 300 -12.46 -5.63 -22.57
CA MET A 300 -12.75 -4.20 -22.45
C MET A 300 -13.94 -4.03 -21.51
N PRO A 301 -13.70 -4.04 -20.18
CA PRO A 301 -14.75 -3.95 -19.19
C PRO A 301 -15.39 -2.56 -19.23
N ARG A 302 -16.70 -2.51 -19.41
CA ARG A 302 -17.49 -1.27 -19.39
C ARG A 302 -18.54 -1.32 -18.30
N TYR A 303 -18.58 -0.28 -17.47
CA TYR A 303 -19.62 -0.14 -16.44
C TYR A 303 -20.90 0.37 -17.09
N CYS A 304 -21.83 -0.54 -17.37
CA CYS A 304 -23.02 -0.28 -18.16
C CYS A 304 -24.28 -0.26 -17.29
N LEU A 305 -25.19 0.66 -17.62
CA LEU A 305 -26.51 0.75 -17.02
C LEU A 305 -27.55 0.08 -17.90
N PHE A 306 -28.49 -0.61 -17.26
CA PHE A 306 -29.58 -1.34 -17.89
C PHE A 306 -30.92 -1.00 -17.22
N GLY A 307 -31.96 -0.98 -18.04
CA GLY A 307 -33.34 -0.76 -17.61
C GLY A 307 -34.02 0.40 -18.32
N ASP A 308 -35.34 0.48 -18.12
CA ASP A 308 -36.19 1.47 -18.79
C ASP A 308 -35.89 2.91 -18.40
N THR A 309 -35.21 3.13 -17.27
CA THR A 309 -34.76 4.44 -16.81
C THR A 309 -33.81 5.10 -17.84
N VAL A 310 -32.92 4.33 -18.47
CA VAL A 310 -31.99 4.85 -19.50
C VAL A 310 -32.77 5.29 -20.73
N ASN A 311 -33.71 4.45 -21.20
CA ASN A 311 -34.55 4.75 -22.36
C ASN A 311 -35.47 5.94 -22.11
N THR A 312 -35.99 6.07 -20.88
CA THR A 312 -36.86 7.19 -20.50
C THR A 312 -36.08 8.49 -20.39
N ALA A 313 -34.86 8.48 -19.84
CA ALA A 313 -33.97 9.64 -19.85
C ALA A 313 -33.65 10.13 -21.27
N SER A 314 -33.34 9.19 -22.19
CA SER A 314 -33.14 9.50 -23.61
C SER A 314 -34.39 10.08 -24.28
N ARG A 315 -35.60 9.62 -23.90
CA ARG A 315 -36.86 10.23 -24.36
C ARG A 315 -37.07 11.64 -23.80
N MET A 316 -36.69 11.90 -22.55
CA MET A 316 -36.76 13.25 -21.98
C MET A 316 -35.86 14.21 -22.75
N GLU A 317 -34.67 13.77 -23.17
CA GLU A 317 -33.76 14.59 -23.99
C GLU A 317 -34.35 14.83 -25.38
N SER A 318 -34.69 13.77 -26.11
CA SER A 318 -35.10 13.88 -27.53
C SER A 318 -36.42 14.63 -27.72
N THR A 319 -37.31 14.60 -26.73
CA THR A 319 -38.55 15.40 -26.73
C THR A 319 -38.37 16.80 -26.15
N GLY A 320 -37.21 17.10 -25.55
CA GLY A 320 -36.89 18.37 -24.92
C GLY A 320 -36.73 19.52 -25.91
N GLU A 321 -36.94 20.74 -25.43
CA GLU A 321 -36.67 21.95 -26.20
C GLU A 321 -35.19 22.34 -26.13
N ALA A 322 -34.65 22.88 -27.21
CA ALA A 322 -33.28 23.37 -27.24
C ALA A 322 -33.05 24.44 -26.16
N MET A 323 -31.91 24.37 -25.49
CA MET A 323 -31.51 25.28 -24.40
C MET A 323 -32.43 25.27 -23.17
N LYS A 324 -33.22 24.20 -22.98
CA LYS A 324 -34.00 23.94 -21.77
C LYS A 324 -33.67 22.57 -21.20
N ILE A 325 -33.83 22.43 -19.89
CA ILE A 325 -33.69 21.16 -19.18
C ILE A 325 -35.08 20.54 -19.08
N HIS A 326 -35.27 19.39 -19.69
CA HIS A 326 -36.52 18.64 -19.62
C HIS A 326 -36.38 17.53 -18.56
N ILE A 327 -37.28 17.52 -17.58
CA ILE A 327 -37.25 16.56 -16.47
C ILE A 327 -38.53 15.74 -16.45
N SER A 328 -38.44 14.48 -16.01
CA SER A 328 -39.63 13.65 -15.79
C SER A 328 -40.38 14.05 -14.51
N SER A 329 -41.61 13.55 -14.36
CA SER A 329 -42.41 13.70 -13.13
C SER A 329 -41.68 13.16 -11.90
N GLU A 330 -41.04 12.01 -12.03
CA GLU A 330 -40.30 11.35 -10.94
C GLU A 330 -39.11 12.21 -10.49
N THR A 331 -38.35 12.80 -11.42
CA THR A 331 -37.27 13.73 -11.07
C THR A 331 -37.82 14.98 -10.40
N LYS A 332 -38.94 15.51 -10.92
CA LYS A 332 -39.60 16.70 -10.34
C LYS A 332 -39.97 16.47 -8.88
N GLU A 333 -40.65 15.37 -8.56
CA GLU A 333 -41.03 15.01 -7.18
C GLU A 333 -39.82 14.94 -6.24
N ARG A 334 -38.66 14.48 -6.74
CA ARG A 334 -37.43 14.38 -5.93
C ARG A 334 -36.78 15.73 -5.65
N ILE A 335 -36.94 16.72 -6.53
CA ILE A 335 -36.38 18.06 -6.35
C ILE A 335 -37.38 19.07 -5.77
N GLU A 336 -38.67 18.74 -5.70
CA GLU A 336 -39.73 19.61 -5.15
C GLU A 336 -39.48 20.02 -3.69
N ALA A 337 -38.71 19.23 -2.94
CA ALA A 337 -38.31 19.57 -1.57
C ALA A 337 -37.31 20.76 -1.50
N ASP A 338 -36.66 21.10 -2.61
CA ASP A 338 -35.68 22.18 -2.67
C ASP A 338 -36.28 23.43 -3.32
N SER A 339 -36.41 24.49 -2.51
CA SER A 339 -36.99 25.78 -2.90
C SER A 339 -36.22 26.53 -4.00
N LEU A 340 -35.00 26.07 -4.35
CA LEU A 340 -34.16 26.71 -5.35
C LEU A 340 -34.55 26.35 -6.79
N PHE A 341 -35.29 25.25 -7.01
CA PHE A 341 -35.69 24.83 -8.34
C PHE A 341 -37.04 25.41 -8.75
N ILE A 342 -37.05 26.12 -9.89
CA ILE A 342 -38.27 26.60 -10.52
C ILE A 342 -38.58 25.66 -11.69
N THR A 343 -39.74 25.00 -11.64
CA THR A 343 -40.19 24.09 -12.70
C THR A 343 -41.49 24.60 -13.31
N GLU A 344 -41.64 24.42 -14.62
CA GLU A 344 -42.84 24.76 -15.37
C GLU A 344 -43.40 23.49 -16.02
N LEU A 345 -44.71 23.27 -15.91
CA LEU A 345 -45.35 22.14 -16.56
C LEU A 345 -45.48 22.44 -18.06
N ARG A 346 -44.95 21.55 -18.90
CA ARG A 346 -45.15 21.63 -20.33
C ARG A 346 -46.64 21.40 -20.66
N SER A 347 -47.29 22.38 -21.27
CA SER A 347 -48.62 22.20 -21.86
C SER A 347 -48.56 21.18 -22.99
N LYS A 348 -49.56 20.28 -23.04
CA LYS A 348 -49.65 19.15 -23.98
C LYS A 348 -49.49 19.54 -25.44
#